data_AF-H5X5N7-F1
#
_entry.id   AF-H5X5N7-F1
#
_cell.length_a   1.000
_cell.length_b   1.000
_cell.length_c   1.000
_cell.angle_alpha   90.00
_cell.angle_beta   90.00
_cell.angle_gamma   90.00
#
_symmetry.space_group_name_H-M   'P 1'
#
loop_
_entity.id
_entity.type
_entity.pdbx_description
1 polymer ?
#
loop_
_entity_poly.entity_id
_entity_poly.type
_entity_poly.pdbx_seq_one_letter_code
_entity_poly.pdbx_strand_id
1 'polypeptide(L)'
;MGLKNVWISTLSDGLIRGDQVVGIESHRTPELTGKVSRWLLDVTLAVPAGSGNADGWDVAELHRTLAQSDTEPRSAPSELARTLHRLGEDDEAGVLRAVTRDGSLRLEFTPFDNDRDRD
;
A
#
# COMPACT_ATOMS: atom_id res chain seq x y z
N MET A 1 7.83 -11.43 -15.44
CA MET A 1 7.17 -10.14 -15.70
C MET A 1 5.83 -10.17 -14.99
N GLY A 2 5.40 -9.02 -14.48
CA GLY A 2 4.45 -8.87 -13.38
C GLY A 2 4.82 -7.65 -12.52
N LEU A 3 4.27 -7.50 -11.31
CA LEU A 3 4.38 -6.30 -10.46
C LEU A 3 5.78 -5.92 -9.94
N LYS A 4 6.87 -6.46 -10.50
CA LYS A 4 8.25 -6.22 -10.06
C LYS A 4 8.72 -4.79 -10.28
N ASN A 5 8.16 -4.13 -11.30
CA ASN A 5 8.48 -2.75 -11.71
C ASN A 5 7.48 -1.72 -11.17
N VAL A 6 6.44 -2.18 -10.47
CA VAL A 6 5.45 -1.34 -9.81
C VAL A 6 5.84 -1.16 -8.36
N TRP A 7 6.02 0.09 -7.96
CA TRP A 7 6.24 0.48 -6.58
C TRP A 7 4.94 1.04 -5.99
N ILE A 8 4.70 0.81 -4.70
CA ILE A 8 3.56 1.38 -3.99
C ILE A 8 4.11 2.29 -2.89
N SER A 9 3.63 3.53 -2.87
CA SER A 9 3.97 4.49 -1.82
C SER A 9 3.23 4.15 -0.53
N THR A 10 3.94 4.14 0.59
CA THR A 10 3.34 4.06 1.92
C THR A 10 2.97 5.45 2.41
N LEU A 11 2.12 5.52 3.43
CA LEU A 11 1.74 6.75 4.12
C LEU A 11 2.96 7.44 4.79
N SER A 12 3.99 6.67 5.12
CA SER A 12 5.21 7.13 5.81
C SER A 12 6.36 7.44 4.84
N ASP A 13 6.06 7.86 3.61
CA ASP A 13 7.02 8.18 2.54
C ASP A 13 7.99 7.05 2.13
N GLY A 14 7.62 5.79 2.42
CA GLY A 14 8.36 4.61 1.97
C GLY A 14 7.87 4.09 0.62
N LEU A 15 8.65 3.21 0.00
CA LEU A 15 8.25 2.46 -1.18
C LEU A 15 8.33 0.95 -0.91
N ILE A 16 7.32 0.22 -1.36
CA ILE A 16 7.31 -1.24 -1.36
C ILE A 16 7.13 -1.75 -2.79
N ARG A 17 7.62 -2.95 -3.09
CA ARG A 17 7.42 -3.56 -4.40
C ARG A 17 6.03 -4.21 -4.46
N GLY A 18 5.31 -4.00 -5.56
CA GLY A 18 3.97 -4.54 -5.76
C GLY A 18 3.92 -6.06 -5.74
N ASP A 19 4.96 -6.74 -6.23
CA ASP A 19 5.06 -8.21 -6.20
C ASP A 19 5.32 -8.80 -4.81
N GLN A 20 5.50 -7.97 -3.78
CA GLN A 20 5.62 -8.41 -2.40
C GLN A 20 4.29 -8.37 -1.63
N VAL A 21 3.23 -7.81 -2.21
CA VAL A 21 1.92 -7.73 -1.54
C VAL A 21 1.24 -9.10 -1.56
N VAL A 22 0.90 -9.62 -0.38
CA VAL A 22 0.19 -10.91 -0.21
C VAL A 22 -1.17 -10.76 0.47
N GLY A 23 -1.43 -9.61 1.09
CA GLY A 23 -2.71 -9.28 1.71
C GLY A 23 -3.03 -7.80 1.54
N ILE A 24 -4.31 -7.48 1.43
CA ILE A 24 -4.82 -6.12 1.39
C ILE A 24 -6.01 -6.05 2.34
N GLU A 25 -5.97 -5.12 3.29
CA GLU A 25 -7.00 -5.00 4.30
C GLU A 25 -7.35 -3.55 4.60
N SER A 26 -8.53 -3.35 5.15
CA SER A 26 -8.90 -2.07 5.73
C SER A 26 -9.44 -2.28 7.12
N HIS A 27 -8.86 -1.58 8.07
CA HIS A 27 -9.25 -1.68 9.46
C HIS A 27 -9.24 -0.30 10.10
N ARG A 28 -9.92 -0.20 11.24
CA ARG A 28 -10.04 1.04 11.98
C ARG A 28 -9.03 1.06 13.11
N THR A 29 -8.31 2.16 13.29
CA THR A 29 -7.40 2.32 14.43
C THR A 29 -8.19 2.28 15.74
N PRO A 30 -7.60 1.74 16.82
CA PRO A 30 -8.23 1.74 18.13
C PRO A 30 -8.62 3.16 18.56
N GLU A 31 -9.78 3.31 19.16
CA GLU A 31 -10.18 4.55 19.81
C GLU A 31 -9.31 4.75 21.06
N LEU A 32 -8.45 5.78 21.04
CA LEU A 32 -7.60 6.19 22.15
C LEU A 32 -8.07 7.55 22.65
N THR A 33 -8.13 7.75 23.96
CA THR A 33 -8.51 9.04 24.56
C THR A 33 -7.69 10.19 23.97
N GLY A 34 -8.38 11.16 23.37
CA GLY A 34 -7.75 12.32 22.74
C GLY A 34 -7.22 12.12 21.31
N LYS A 35 -7.37 10.93 20.71
CA LYS A 35 -7.04 10.68 19.30
C LYS A 35 -8.27 10.24 18.52
N VAL A 36 -8.53 10.93 17.41
CA VAL A 36 -9.59 10.53 16.48
C VAL A 36 -9.21 9.20 15.84
N SER A 37 -10.10 8.21 15.95
CA SER A 37 -9.96 6.93 15.26
C SER A 37 -10.15 7.11 13.75
N ARG A 38 -9.32 6.43 12.97
CA ARG A 38 -9.20 6.59 11.52
C ARG A 38 -9.19 5.23 10.84
N TRP A 39 -9.66 5.18 9.61
CA TRP A 39 -9.57 3.99 8.77
C TRP A 39 -8.23 3.96 8.05
N LEU A 40 -7.57 2.80 8.10
CA LEU A 40 -6.33 2.53 7.40
C LEU A 40 -6.60 1.61 6.22
N LEU A 41 -5.92 1.86 5.11
CA LEU A 41 -5.73 0.89 4.04
C LEU A 41 -4.30 0.35 4.17
N ASP A 42 -4.19 -0.92 4.49
CA ASP A 42 -2.93 -1.60 4.75
C ASP A 42 -2.69 -2.73 3.75
N VAL A 43 -1.42 -3.04 3.55
CA VAL A 43 -0.99 -4.25 2.84
C VAL A 43 -0.05 -5.08 3.70
N THR A 44 -0.18 -6.39 3.57
CA THR A 44 0.73 -7.37 4.17
C THR A 44 1.77 -7.78 3.13
N LEU A 45 3.04 -7.80 3.52
CA LEU A 45 4.14 -8.20 2.66
C LEU A 45 4.53 -9.67 2.85
N ALA A 46 4.95 -10.32 1.77
CA ALA A 46 5.47 -11.69 1.78
C ALA A 46 6.74 -11.85 2.63
N VAL A 47 7.47 -10.76 2.85
CA VAL A 47 8.70 -10.75 3.63
C VAL A 47 8.33 -10.52 5.10
N PRO A 48 8.58 -11.49 5.98
CA PRO A 48 8.34 -11.28 7.39
C PRO A 48 9.31 -10.24 7.95
N ALA A 49 8.88 -9.49 8.95
CA ALA A 49 9.79 -8.71 9.77
C ALA A 49 10.06 -9.46 11.07
N GLY A 50 11.30 -9.39 11.54
CA GLY A 50 11.66 -9.98 12.82
C GLY A 50 12.68 -9.16 13.57
N SER A 51 12.72 -9.39 14.87
CA SER A 51 13.71 -8.82 15.78
C SER A 51 14.25 -9.91 16.69
N GLY A 52 15.56 -9.91 16.93
CA GLY A 52 16.18 -10.77 17.92
C GLY A 52 15.98 -10.24 19.33
N ASN A 53 15.70 -11.12 20.28
CA ASN A 53 15.70 -10.86 21.71
C ASN A 53 16.63 -11.89 22.41
N ALA A 54 16.78 -11.80 23.73
CA ALA A 54 17.68 -12.67 24.49
C ALA A 54 17.24 -14.16 24.47
N ASP A 55 15.95 -14.42 24.22
CA ASP A 55 15.33 -15.73 24.27
C ASP A 55 15.08 -16.34 22.87
N GLY A 56 15.29 -15.58 21.79
CA GLY A 56 15.10 -16.06 20.42
C GLY A 56 14.84 -14.97 19.37
N TRP A 57 14.18 -15.38 18.29
CA TRP A 57 13.76 -14.52 17.18
C TRP A 57 12.24 -14.41 17.15
N ASP A 58 11.71 -13.20 17.25
CA ASP A 58 10.30 -12.91 17.00
C ASP A 58 10.11 -12.63 15.51
N VAL A 59 9.15 -13.31 14.88
CA VAL A 59 8.83 -13.15 13.45
C VAL A 59 7.35 -12.83 13.32
N ALA A 60 7.03 -11.74 12.63
CA ALA A 60 5.66 -11.28 12.41
C ALA A 60 5.41 -10.90 10.95
N GLU A 61 4.13 -10.90 10.58
CA GLU A 61 3.69 -10.34 9.31
C GLU A 61 4.03 -8.85 9.23
N LEU A 62 4.49 -8.43 8.05
CA LEU A 62 4.89 -7.06 7.84
C LEU A 62 3.76 -6.25 7.21
N HIS A 63 3.04 -5.51 8.04
CA HIS A 63 2.01 -4.58 7.59
C HIS A 63 2.63 -3.23 7.19
N ARG A 64 2.09 -2.64 6.11
CA ARG A 64 2.44 -1.31 5.63
C ARG A 64 1.18 -0.53 5.31
N THR A 65 1.04 0.62 5.96
CA THR A 65 -0.08 1.54 5.71
C THR A 65 0.16 2.34 4.45
N LEU A 66 -0.81 2.29 3.54
CA LEU A 66 -0.79 3.03 2.28
C LEU A 66 -1.47 4.39 2.41
N ALA A 67 -2.61 4.43 3.12
CA ALA A 67 -3.38 5.65 3.30
C ALA A 67 -4.24 5.58 4.57
N GLN A 68 -4.66 6.77 5.01
CA GLN A 68 -5.57 6.96 6.12
C GLN A 68 -6.78 7.79 5.66
N SER A 69 -7.96 7.44 6.15
CA SER A 69 -9.23 8.11 5.82
C SER A 69 -10.17 8.20 7.03
N ASP A 70 -11.14 9.10 6.91
CA ASP A 70 -12.14 9.35 7.96
C ASP A 70 -13.35 8.44 7.82
N THR A 71 -13.61 7.98 6.59
CA THR A 71 -14.69 7.08 6.23
C THR A 71 -14.13 5.72 5.88
N GLU A 72 -14.93 4.67 6.04
CA GLU A 72 -14.51 3.31 5.71
C GLU A 72 -14.26 3.17 4.21
N PRO A 73 -13.03 2.82 3.76
CA PRO A 73 -12.71 2.70 2.34
C PRO A 73 -13.16 1.32 1.81
N ARG A 74 -14.46 1.02 1.86
CA ARG A 74 -15.05 -0.32 1.64
C ARG A 74 -14.60 -1.00 0.35
N SER A 75 -14.47 -0.24 -0.74
CA SER A 75 -14.07 -0.78 -2.04
C SER A 75 -12.57 -0.77 -2.29
N ALA A 76 -11.80 -0.03 -1.48
CA ALA A 76 -10.38 0.22 -1.74
C ALA A 76 -9.53 -1.05 -1.78
N PRO A 77 -9.71 -2.07 -0.91
CA PRO A 77 -8.96 -3.31 -1.03
C PRO A 77 -9.16 -4.01 -2.38
N SER A 78 -10.41 -4.07 -2.85
CA SER A 78 -10.75 -4.69 -4.13
C SER A 78 -10.29 -3.85 -5.32
N GLU A 79 -10.38 -2.52 -5.23
CA GLU A 79 -9.89 -1.61 -6.27
C GLU A 79 -8.36 -1.67 -6.41
N LEU A 80 -7.65 -1.78 -5.29
CA LEU A 80 -6.20 -1.96 -5.27
C LEU A 80 -5.82 -3.29 -5.91
N ALA A 81 -6.46 -4.40 -5.53
CA ALA A 81 -6.22 -5.70 -6.13
C ALA A 81 -6.44 -5.68 -7.66
N ARG A 82 -7.54 -5.08 -8.13
CA ARG A 82 -7.82 -4.95 -9.57
C ARG A 82 -6.80 -4.08 -10.29
N THR A 83 -6.36 -2.98 -9.66
CA THR A 83 -5.36 -2.08 -10.24
C THR A 83 -4.01 -2.77 -10.36
N LEU A 84 -3.56 -3.45 -9.32
CA LEU A 84 -2.35 -4.26 -9.34
C LEU A 84 -2.42 -5.37 -10.40
N HIS A 85 -3.55 -6.05 -10.53
CA HIS A 85 -3.73 -7.04 -11.60
C HIS A 85 -3.53 -6.42 -12.98
N ARG A 86 -4.21 -5.31 -13.29
CA ARG A 86 -4.06 -4.62 -14.59
C ARG A 86 -2.62 -4.18 -14.87
N LEU A 87 -2.00 -3.48 -13.92
CA LEU A 87 -0.61 -3.04 -14.07
C LEU A 87 0.36 -4.21 -14.28
N GLY A 88 0.09 -5.37 -13.66
CA GLY A 88 0.87 -6.58 -13.86
C GLY A 88 0.68 -7.23 -15.23
N GLU A 89 -0.55 -7.23 -15.76
CA GLU A 89 -0.86 -7.72 -17.11
C GLU A 89 -0.21 -6.86 -18.20
N ASP A 90 -0.22 -5.54 -17.99
CA ASP A 90 0.32 -4.55 -18.93
C ASP A 90 1.85 -4.36 -18.79
N ASP A 91 2.51 -5.09 -17.87
CA ASP A 91 3.95 -4.99 -17.51
C ASP A 91 4.41 -3.56 -17.22
N GLU A 92 3.52 -2.78 -16.59
CA GLU A 92 3.73 -1.35 -16.30
C GLU A 92 4.87 -1.12 -15.30
N ALA A 93 5.52 0.04 -15.42
CA ALA A 93 6.60 0.47 -14.55
C ALA A 93 6.33 1.87 -13.99
N GLY A 94 6.23 1.98 -12.67
CA GLY A 94 5.88 3.25 -12.04
C GLY A 94 5.58 3.17 -10.55
N VAL A 95 4.98 4.25 -10.03
CA VAL A 95 4.60 4.37 -8.61
C VAL A 95 3.10 4.51 -8.48
N LEU A 96 2.48 3.60 -7.73
CA LEU A 96 1.09 3.64 -7.30
C LEU A 96 1.01 4.32 -5.92
N ARG A 97 0.06 5.24 -5.76
CA ARG A 97 -0.21 5.95 -4.51
C ARG A 97 -1.68 5.83 -4.14
N ALA A 98 -1.95 5.56 -2.86
CA ALA A 98 -3.28 5.74 -2.31
C ALA A 98 -3.37 7.15 -1.72
N VAL A 99 -4.28 7.98 -2.24
CA VAL A 99 -4.45 9.36 -1.82
C VAL A 99 -5.87 9.60 -1.30
N THR A 100 -5.98 10.39 -0.24
CA THR A 100 -7.29 10.82 0.27
C THR A 100 -7.66 12.15 -0.38
N ARG A 101 -8.75 12.14 -1.17
CA ARG A 101 -9.27 13.32 -1.87
C ARG A 101 -10.77 13.43 -1.64
N ASP A 102 -11.21 14.61 -1.21
CA ASP A 102 -12.61 14.91 -0.90
C ASP A 102 -13.24 13.91 0.10
N GLY A 103 -12.45 13.42 1.07
CA GLY A 103 -12.89 12.44 2.06
C GLY A 103 -12.99 10.99 1.55
N SER A 104 -12.64 10.75 0.28
CA SER A 104 -12.59 9.43 -0.36
C SER A 104 -11.15 8.99 -0.66
N LEU A 105 -10.86 7.71 -0.50
CA LEU A 105 -9.56 7.14 -0.90
C LEU A 105 -9.58 6.85 -2.40
N ARG A 106 -8.54 7.26 -3.12
CA ARG A 106 -8.33 7.02 -4.55
C ARG A 106 -6.94 6.47 -4.80
N LEU A 107 -6.79 5.75 -5.91
CA LEU A 107 -5.53 5.21 -6.38
C LEU A 107 -5.02 6.02 -7.57
N GLU A 108 -3.78 6.49 -7.50
CA GLU A 108 -3.12 7.27 -8.55
C GLU A 108 -1.83 6.55 -8.96
N PHE A 109 -1.65 6.32 -10.26
CA PHE A 109 -0.45 5.68 -10.80
C PHE A 109 0.34 6.68 -11.65
N THR A 110 1.64 6.77 -11.39
CA THR A 110 2.58 7.58 -12.16
C THR A 110 3.61 6.68 -12.84
N PRO A 111 3.57 6.50 -14.17
CA PRO A 111 4.56 5.72 -14.89
C PRO A 111 5.93 6.43 -14.88
N PHE A 112 7.02 5.67 -14.95
CA PHE A 112 8.37 6.23 -15.00
C PHE A 112 8.71 6.89 -16.36
N ASP A 113 8.13 6.41 -17.45
CA ASP A 113 8.53 6.80 -18.82
C ASP A 113 7.87 8.09 -19.35
N ASN A 114 7.19 8.88 -18.50
CA ASN A 114 6.61 10.17 -18.89
C ASN A 114 7.63 11.26 -19.27
N ASP A 115 8.94 10.99 -19.19
CA ASP A 115 10.01 11.92 -19.60
C ASP A 115 10.52 11.71 -21.05
N ARG A 116 9.96 10.75 -21.82
CA ARG A 116 10.44 10.46 -23.19
C ARG A 116 10.00 11.43 -24.29
N ASP A 117 9.12 12.40 -24.00
CA ASP A 117 8.60 13.38 -24.98
C ASP A 117 9.10 14.82 -24.74
N ARG A 118 10.22 15.01 -24.02
CA ARG A 118 10.90 16.30 -23.90
C ARG A 118 12.31 16.25 -24.49
N ASP A 119 12.40 16.05 -25.80
CA ASP A 119 13.58 16.39 -26.62
C ASP A 119 13.15 17.31 -27.79
#